data_AF-A0A7W8NEW3-F1
#
_entry.id   AF-A0A7W8NEW3-F1
#
_cell.length_a   1.000
_cell.length_b   1.000
_cell.length_c   1.000
_cell.angle_alpha   90.00
_cell.angle_beta   90.00
_cell.angle_gamma   90.00
#
_symmetry.space_group_name_H-M   'P 1'
#
loop_
_entity.id
_entity.type
_entity.pdbx_description
1 polymer ?
#
loop_
_entity_poly.entity_id
_entity_poly.type
_entity_poly.pdbx_seq_one_letter_code
_entity_poly.pdbx_strand_id
1 'polypeptide(L)'
;MSESAPRLFGSQEKPSRAGEGKEVQMKDLSITLPDGGQVRKTADGRMSVYDLLKNCGAVNPRVTFKRLSAEYPEVVTGCYNLKFPGSGQRATPTADEAGWRQIKMVLPGVIGASYRAAVSDLIEKALSGDIATAAAIAERNNDARDLEWLGARALSKSTVLDLNGAISAAGCGQRTYAKVHDSNNVNVTGLTAGEIQAERGVKQTRDGLDVVELGLMIALQGTQTRQIKDSGARGDGQVLSIVHTSGAHIANLRRVLVGPRPYPNNGLLTVDV
;
A
#
# COMPACT_ATOMS: atom_id res chain seq x y z
N MET A 1 20.67 -10.59 -58.92
CA MET A 1 21.33 -11.91 -58.99
C MET A 1 22.69 -11.80 -58.31
N SER A 2 23.01 -12.76 -57.44
CA SER A 2 24.34 -13.13 -56.92
C SER A 2 25.05 -12.08 -56.04
N GLU A 3 25.06 -12.16 -54.70
CA GLU A 3 25.69 -13.14 -53.77
C GLU A 3 27.21 -13.03 -53.63
N SER A 4 27.66 -13.02 -52.37
CA SER A 4 28.88 -13.68 -51.86
C SER A 4 30.19 -12.88 -51.71
N ALA A 5 30.36 -12.37 -50.48
CA ALA A 5 31.46 -12.59 -49.52
C ALA A 5 32.94 -12.36 -49.91
N PRO A 6 33.73 -11.92 -48.91
CA PRO A 6 34.98 -12.64 -48.61
C PRO A 6 35.11 -12.99 -47.12
N ARG A 7 35.62 -14.20 -46.85
CA ARG A 7 36.09 -14.65 -45.53
C ARG A 7 37.63 -14.67 -45.50
N LEU A 8 38.14 -14.09 -44.41
CA LEU A 8 39.18 -14.58 -43.49
C LEU A 8 40.59 -14.88 -44.00
N PHE A 9 41.57 -14.23 -43.36
CA PHE A 9 42.65 -14.80 -42.53
C PHE A 9 43.44 -13.58 -41.98
N GLY A 10 43.84 -13.42 -40.73
CA GLY A 10 43.71 -14.18 -39.48
C GLY A 10 44.58 -13.47 -38.43
N SER A 11 44.21 -13.56 -37.16
CA SER A 11 45.15 -13.59 -36.02
C SER A 11 44.37 -13.86 -34.73
N GLN A 12 44.86 -14.84 -33.99
CA GLN A 12 44.33 -15.25 -32.69
C GLN A 12 44.85 -14.31 -31.60
N GLU A 13 43.97 -13.88 -30.69
CA GLU A 13 44.38 -13.40 -29.37
C GLU A 13 43.65 -14.19 -28.27
N LYS A 14 44.44 -14.66 -27.30
CA LYS A 14 44.02 -15.36 -26.07
C LYS A 14 43.40 -14.35 -25.07
N PRO A 15 42.43 -14.76 -24.22
CA PRO A 15 41.96 -13.89 -23.15
C PRO A 15 42.80 -14.09 -21.86
N SER A 16 43.31 -13.00 -21.29
CA SER A 16 43.91 -12.95 -19.95
C SER A 16 43.05 -12.11 -19.02
N ARG A 17 42.79 -12.66 -17.82
CA ARG A 17 42.05 -12.06 -16.70
C ARG A 17 42.80 -10.88 -16.09
N ALA A 18 42.09 -9.81 -15.76
CA ALA A 18 42.10 -9.14 -14.44
C ALA A 18 41.33 -7.81 -14.57
N GLY A 19 40.08 -7.77 -14.09
CA GLY A 19 39.36 -6.52 -13.89
C GLY A 19 39.78 -5.91 -12.56
N GLU A 20 40.45 -4.77 -12.63
CA GLU A 20 40.85 -3.93 -11.49
C GLU A 20 39.61 -3.46 -10.71
N GLY A 21 39.53 -3.88 -9.45
CA GLY A 21 38.53 -3.38 -8.51
C GLY A 21 38.88 -1.98 -8.05
N LYS A 22 38.09 -0.98 -8.44
CA LYS A 22 38.16 0.37 -7.88
C LYS A 22 37.73 0.35 -6.40
N GLU A 23 38.68 0.65 -5.54
CA GLU A 23 38.52 0.82 -4.10
C GLU A 23 37.82 2.18 -3.83
N VAL A 24 36.63 2.14 -3.23
CA VAL A 24 35.92 3.35 -2.77
C VAL A 24 35.92 3.31 -1.25
N GLN A 25 36.71 4.18 -0.62
CA GLN A 25 36.66 4.40 0.82
C GLN A 25 35.38 5.16 1.18
N MET A 26 34.58 4.64 2.11
CA MET A 26 33.29 5.24 2.52
C MET A 26 33.21 5.51 4.02
N LYS A 27 32.62 6.67 4.36
CA LYS A 27 32.44 7.23 5.71
C LYS A 27 31.41 6.46 6.53
N ASP A 28 31.68 6.33 7.83
CA ASP A 28 30.78 5.75 8.84
C ASP A 28 29.45 6.52 8.95
N LEU A 29 28.35 5.80 8.74
CA LEU A 29 26.98 6.25 9.04
C LEU A 29 26.41 5.33 10.12
N SER A 30 26.61 5.69 11.39
CA SER A 30 26.03 4.96 12.52
C SER A 30 24.69 5.56 12.94
N ILE A 31 23.69 4.71 13.18
CA ILE A 31 22.45 5.09 13.87
C ILE A 31 22.53 4.54 15.30
N THR A 32 22.29 5.41 16.27
CA THR A 32 22.19 5.08 17.68
C THR A 32 20.76 4.62 17.97
N LEU A 33 20.60 3.41 18.51
CA LEU A 33 19.32 2.97 19.08
C LEU A 33 19.23 3.47 20.53
N PRO A 34 18.02 3.76 21.06
CA PRO A 34 17.86 4.54 22.29
C PRO A 34 18.62 4.01 23.51
N ASP A 35 18.89 2.69 23.58
CA ASP A 35 19.66 2.06 24.67
C ASP A 35 20.71 1.04 24.15
N GLY A 36 21.05 1.07 22.86
CA GLY A 36 21.87 0.05 22.20
C GLY A 36 23.16 0.65 21.62
N GLY A 37 24.28 -0.06 21.80
CA GLY A 37 25.57 0.34 21.24
C GLY A 37 25.53 0.56 19.72
N GLN A 38 26.60 1.17 19.18
CA GLN A 38 26.70 1.55 17.78
C GLN A 38 26.47 0.34 16.84
N VAL A 39 25.44 0.40 15.98
CA VAL A 39 25.17 -0.62 14.95
C VAL A 39 25.89 -0.21 13.67
N ARG A 40 26.82 -1.04 13.19
CA ARG A 40 27.48 -0.77 11.92
C ARG A 40 26.52 -0.95 10.76
N LYS A 41 26.51 0.02 9.86
CA LYS A 41 25.75 0.01 8.61
C LYS A 41 26.67 0.06 7.40
N THR A 42 26.22 -0.56 6.34
CA THR A 42 26.81 -0.48 5.01
C THR A 42 26.17 0.67 4.23
N ALA A 43 26.79 1.09 3.13
CA ALA A 43 26.31 2.23 2.33
C ALA A 43 24.93 1.97 1.70
N ASP A 44 24.61 0.70 1.44
CA ASP A 44 23.29 0.21 0.98
C ASP A 44 22.28 0.05 2.13
N GLY A 45 22.61 0.48 3.35
CA GLY A 45 21.70 0.52 4.49
C GLY A 45 21.58 -0.79 5.28
N ARG A 46 22.30 -1.85 4.91
CA ARG A 46 22.29 -3.12 5.64
C ARG A 46 23.06 -3.01 6.94
N MET A 47 22.55 -3.67 7.97
CA MET A 47 23.04 -3.58 9.34
C MET A 47 23.74 -4.88 9.75
N SER A 48 24.80 -4.77 10.55
CA SER A 48 25.48 -5.93 11.14
C SER A 48 24.53 -6.71 12.06
N VAL A 49 24.24 -7.96 11.72
CA VAL A 49 23.36 -8.82 12.54
C VAL A 49 24.02 -9.10 13.90
N TYR A 50 25.35 -9.18 13.98
CA TYR A 50 26.03 -9.39 15.25
C TYR A 50 25.87 -8.20 16.21
N ASP A 51 25.91 -6.97 15.68
CA ASP A 51 25.75 -5.77 16.51
C ASP A 51 24.30 -5.65 16.98
N LEU A 52 23.35 -5.97 16.10
CA LEU A 52 21.92 -6.03 16.42
C LEU A 52 21.61 -7.09 17.49
N LEU A 53 22.14 -8.30 17.34
CA LEU A 53 21.99 -9.37 18.34
C LEU A 53 22.60 -8.98 19.69
N LYS A 54 23.78 -8.33 19.67
CA LYS A 54 24.42 -7.82 20.89
C LYS A 54 23.54 -6.79 21.59
N ASN A 55 22.95 -5.87 20.83
CA ASN A 55 22.01 -4.87 21.36
C ASN A 55 20.71 -5.50 21.85
N CYS A 56 20.33 -6.68 21.34
CA CYS A 56 19.26 -7.49 21.88
C CYS A 56 19.68 -8.38 23.07
N GLY A 57 20.84 -8.13 23.69
CA GLY A 57 21.29 -8.84 24.89
C GLY A 57 21.92 -10.20 24.63
N ALA A 58 22.24 -10.55 23.37
CA ALA A 58 22.96 -11.80 23.10
C ALA A 58 24.40 -11.72 23.65
N VAL A 59 24.71 -12.56 24.65
CA VAL A 59 26.05 -12.66 25.24
C VAL A 59 27.10 -13.07 24.21
N ASN A 60 26.75 -14.00 23.31
CA ASN A 60 27.61 -14.41 22.19
C ASN A 60 26.84 -14.35 20.86
N PRO A 61 26.83 -13.19 20.19
CA PRO A 61 26.08 -12.98 18.95
C PRO A 61 26.38 -13.98 17.84
N ARG A 62 27.63 -14.49 17.77
CA ARG A 62 28.03 -15.47 16.74
C ARG A 62 27.40 -16.84 16.99
N VAL A 63 27.38 -17.28 18.25
CA VAL A 63 26.73 -18.55 18.63
C VAL A 63 25.23 -18.43 18.47
N THR A 64 24.63 -17.32 18.90
CA THR A 64 23.19 -17.06 18.70
C THR A 64 22.83 -17.08 17.22
N PHE A 65 23.57 -16.37 16.38
CA PHE A 65 23.33 -16.39 14.93
C PHE A 65 23.51 -17.79 14.34
N LYS A 66 24.56 -18.52 14.72
CA LYS A 66 24.76 -19.90 14.26
C LYS A 66 23.58 -20.82 14.60
N ARG A 67 23.01 -20.68 15.80
CA ARG A 67 21.80 -21.42 16.22
C ARG A 67 20.60 -21.02 15.38
N LEU A 68 20.35 -19.72 15.22
CA LEU A 68 19.27 -19.21 14.37
C LEU A 68 19.39 -19.70 12.93
N SER A 69 20.59 -19.72 12.35
CA SER A 69 20.80 -20.24 10.99
C SER A 69 20.58 -21.74 10.86
N ALA A 70 20.76 -22.51 11.94
CA ALA A 70 20.53 -23.95 11.94
C ALA A 70 19.05 -24.30 12.14
N GLU A 71 18.36 -23.54 12.99
CA GLU A 71 16.97 -23.79 13.38
C GLU A 71 15.95 -23.14 12.43
N TYR A 72 16.28 -21.97 11.87
CA TYR A 72 15.42 -21.16 10.99
C TYR A 72 16.19 -20.70 9.74
N PRO A 73 16.64 -21.62 8.87
CA PRO A 73 17.43 -21.28 7.68
C PRO A 73 16.72 -20.30 6.74
N GLU A 74 15.39 -20.36 6.65
CA GLU A 74 14.55 -19.48 5.83
C GLU A 74 14.63 -18.01 6.27
N VAL A 75 14.75 -17.76 7.58
CA VAL A 75 14.81 -16.40 8.15
C VAL A 75 16.16 -15.76 7.88
N VAL A 76 17.24 -16.55 7.85
CA VAL A 76 18.60 -16.05 7.60
C VAL A 76 18.99 -16.05 6.12
N THR A 77 18.14 -16.57 5.23
CA THR A 77 18.42 -16.64 3.79
C THR A 77 18.61 -15.25 3.17
N GLY A 78 17.94 -14.23 3.71
CA GLY A 78 18.13 -12.83 3.31
C GLY A 78 19.41 -12.17 3.86
N CYS A 79 20.22 -12.87 4.66
CA CYS A 79 21.46 -12.33 5.21
C CYS A 79 22.62 -12.49 4.23
N TYR A 80 23.41 -11.44 4.07
CA TYR A 80 24.61 -11.45 3.24
C TYR A 80 25.85 -11.21 4.08
N ASN A 81 26.89 -12.00 3.84
CA ASN A 81 28.16 -11.79 4.51
C ASN A 81 28.95 -10.67 3.83
N LEU A 82 28.95 -9.48 4.45
CA LEU A 82 29.67 -8.31 3.96
C LEU A 82 30.86 -7.99 4.85
N LYS A 83 31.87 -7.31 4.29
CA LYS A 83 33.00 -6.76 5.05
C LYS A 83 32.74 -5.28 5.28
N PHE A 84 32.74 -4.87 6.55
CA PHE A 84 32.71 -3.46 6.92
C PHE A 84 34.09 -2.82 6.69
N PRO A 85 34.17 -1.50 6.43
CA PRO A 85 35.44 -0.80 6.27
C PRO A 85 36.29 -0.89 7.55
N GLY A 86 37.61 -1.02 7.38
CA GLY A 86 38.58 -1.17 8.46
C GLY A 86 39.50 -2.39 8.29
N SER A 87 40.77 -2.24 8.67
CA SER A 87 41.77 -3.31 8.55
C SER A 87 41.42 -4.49 9.46
N GLY A 88 41.46 -5.72 8.91
CA GLY A 88 41.24 -6.96 9.67
C GLY A 88 39.78 -7.35 9.90
N GLN A 89 38.81 -6.67 9.27
CA GLN A 89 37.39 -6.99 9.41
C GLN A 89 37.04 -8.33 8.74
N ARG A 90 36.34 -9.18 9.50
CA ARG A 90 35.82 -10.46 9.00
C ARG A 90 34.50 -10.24 8.27
N ALA A 91 34.23 -11.13 7.31
CA ALA A 91 32.90 -11.27 6.73
C ALA A 91 31.87 -11.43 7.86
N THR A 92 30.89 -10.52 7.88
CA THR A 92 29.89 -10.39 8.94
C THR A 92 28.51 -10.50 8.31
N PRO A 93 27.58 -11.29 8.86
CA PRO A 93 26.22 -11.36 8.35
C PRO A 93 25.55 -9.99 8.51
N THR A 94 24.97 -9.51 7.42
CA THR A 94 24.25 -8.26 7.35
C THR A 94 22.83 -8.51 6.86
N ALA A 95 21.88 -7.75 7.39
CA ALA A 95 20.49 -7.78 6.99
C ALA A 95 19.99 -6.36 6.74
N ASP A 96 19.08 -6.21 5.79
CA ASP A 96 18.28 -4.98 5.67
C ASP A 96 17.23 -4.92 6.80
N GLU A 97 16.40 -3.88 6.80
CA GLU A 97 15.39 -3.73 7.85
C GLU A 97 14.34 -4.85 7.82
N ALA A 98 13.97 -5.33 6.63
CA ALA A 98 13.02 -6.42 6.47
C ALA A 98 13.57 -7.74 7.03
N GLY A 99 14.79 -8.11 6.65
CA GLY A 99 15.49 -9.29 7.17
C GLY A 99 15.72 -9.22 8.67
N TRP A 100 16.03 -8.02 9.21
CA TRP A 100 16.12 -7.86 10.66
C TRP A 100 14.78 -8.06 11.39
N ARG A 101 13.66 -7.58 10.83
CA ARG A 101 12.32 -7.83 11.40
C ARG A 101 11.99 -9.33 11.42
N GLN A 102 12.38 -10.09 10.38
CA GLN A 102 12.21 -11.54 10.35
C GLN A 102 13.05 -12.23 11.44
N ILE A 103 14.32 -11.84 11.61
CA ILE A 103 15.18 -12.38 12.68
C ILE A 103 14.60 -12.09 14.07
N LYS A 104 14.03 -10.89 14.30
CA LYS A 104 13.41 -10.55 15.58
C LYS A 104 12.21 -11.45 15.93
N MET A 105 11.48 -11.96 14.95
CA MET A 105 10.34 -12.86 15.20
C MET A 105 10.78 -14.18 15.84
N VAL A 106 11.94 -14.71 15.43
CA VAL A 106 12.47 -15.99 15.92
C VAL A 106 13.49 -15.83 17.05
N LEU A 107 13.74 -14.60 17.50
CA LEU A 107 14.69 -14.37 18.57
C LEU A 107 14.21 -15.01 19.88
N PRO A 108 15.07 -15.78 20.59
CA PRO A 108 14.75 -16.25 21.93
C PRO A 108 14.86 -15.11 22.95
N GLY A 109 14.21 -15.28 24.11
CA GLY A 109 14.30 -14.35 25.23
C GLY A 109 13.28 -13.19 25.20
N VAL A 110 13.45 -12.25 26.14
CA VAL A 110 12.47 -11.20 26.46
C VAL A 110 12.23 -10.26 25.27
N ILE A 111 13.26 -9.90 24.52
CA ILE A 111 13.15 -8.96 23.39
C ILE A 111 12.40 -9.59 22.21
N GLY A 112 12.67 -10.86 21.90
CA GLY A 112 11.90 -11.58 20.88
C GLY A 112 10.44 -11.75 21.30
N ALA A 113 10.21 -12.08 22.58
CA ALA A 113 8.86 -12.20 23.13
C ALA A 113 8.08 -10.87 23.08
N SER A 114 8.70 -9.76 23.48
CA SER A 114 8.06 -8.43 23.44
C SER A 114 7.79 -7.97 22.01
N TYR A 115 8.71 -8.24 21.07
CA TYR A 115 8.49 -7.94 19.66
C TYR A 115 7.33 -8.75 19.08
N ARG A 116 7.27 -10.07 19.34
CA ARG A 116 6.14 -10.92 18.91
C ARG A 116 4.83 -10.44 19.51
N ALA A 117 4.81 -10.06 20.79
CA ALA A 117 3.62 -9.51 21.44
C ALA A 117 3.16 -8.20 20.78
N ALA A 118 4.08 -7.28 20.51
CA ALA A 118 3.77 -6.02 19.82
C ALA A 118 3.25 -6.23 18.38
N VAL A 119 3.83 -7.18 17.65
CA VAL A 119 3.34 -7.55 16.31
C VAL A 119 1.94 -8.18 16.38
N SER A 120 1.71 -9.07 17.34
CA SER A 120 0.39 -9.69 17.54
C SER A 120 -0.68 -8.65 17.87
N ASP A 121 -0.38 -7.74 18.80
CA ASP A 121 -1.28 -6.63 19.18
C ASP A 121 -1.57 -5.71 17.99
N LEU A 122 -0.56 -5.37 17.18
CA LEU A 122 -0.75 -4.58 15.96
C LEU A 122 -1.65 -5.29 14.94
N ILE A 123 -1.46 -6.60 14.74
CA ILE A 123 -2.28 -7.39 13.82
C ILE A 123 -3.72 -7.47 14.32
N GLU A 124 -3.93 -7.72 15.62
CA GLU A 124 -5.25 -7.78 16.22
C GLU A 124 -6.00 -6.46 16.09
N LYS A 125 -5.33 -5.33 16.39
CA LYS A 125 -5.88 -3.98 16.19
C LYS A 125 -6.22 -3.70 14.73
N ALA A 126 -5.36 -4.08 13.81
CA ALA A 126 -5.61 -3.92 12.37
C ALA A 126 -6.82 -4.75 11.89
N LEU A 127 -6.94 -6.01 12.35
CA LEU A 127 -8.03 -6.91 11.95
C LEU A 127 -9.38 -6.53 12.59
N SER A 128 -9.36 -6.00 13.81
CA SER A 128 -10.56 -5.51 14.52
C SER A 128 -11.02 -4.12 14.04
N GLY A 129 -10.20 -3.42 13.26
CA GLY A 129 -10.53 -2.09 12.77
C GLY A 129 -10.40 -1.00 13.84
N ASP A 130 -9.42 -1.13 14.74
CA ASP A 130 -9.18 -0.16 15.81
C ASP A 130 -8.84 1.24 15.25
N ILE A 131 -9.73 2.20 15.54
CA ILE A 131 -9.61 3.58 15.05
C ILE A 131 -8.39 4.29 15.68
N ALA A 132 -8.01 3.94 16.91
CA ALA A 132 -6.86 4.55 17.58
C ALA A 132 -5.55 4.23 16.83
N THR A 133 -5.40 2.99 16.36
CA THR A 133 -4.27 2.58 15.52
C THR A 133 -4.24 3.35 14.20
N ALA A 134 -5.39 3.52 13.53
CA ALA A 134 -5.48 4.31 12.30
C ALA A 134 -5.10 5.78 12.53
N ALA A 135 -5.56 6.39 13.63
CA ALA A 135 -5.21 7.76 14.00
C ALA A 135 -3.71 7.92 14.27
N ALA A 136 -3.11 6.99 15.01
CA ALA A 136 -1.66 7.01 15.28
C ALA A 136 -0.81 6.85 14.01
N ILE A 137 -1.29 6.12 13.00
CA ILE A 137 -0.64 6.03 11.68
C ILE A 137 -0.75 7.37 10.96
N ALA A 138 -1.93 8.00 10.97
CA ALA A 138 -2.14 9.31 10.34
C ALA A 138 -1.26 10.40 10.97
N GLU A 139 -1.15 10.46 12.30
CA GLU A 139 -0.28 11.43 13.00
C GLU A 139 1.20 11.32 12.63
N ARG A 140 1.66 10.11 12.22
CA ARG A 140 3.03 9.87 11.79
C ARG A 140 3.26 10.16 10.31
N ASN A 141 2.19 10.27 9.51
CA ASN A 141 2.31 10.59 8.10
C ASN A 141 2.49 12.11 7.93
N ASN A 142 3.57 12.51 7.25
CA ASN A 142 3.90 13.91 7.00
C ASN A 142 3.50 14.39 5.59
N ASP A 143 2.88 13.52 4.78
CA ASP A 143 2.39 13.89 3.45
C ASP A 143 0.95 14.43 3.55
N ALA A 144 0.78 15.72 3.30
CA ALA A 144 -0.51 16.38 3.33
C ALA A 144 -1.52 15.77 2.34
N ARG A 145 -1.07 15.27 1.18
CA ARG A 145 -1.95 14.69 0.16
C ARG A 145 -2.47 13.32 0.60
N ASP A 146 -1.62 12.51 1.21
CA ASP A 146 -2.04 11.23 1.78
C ASP A 146 -3.09 11.43 2.87
N LEU A 147 -2.89 12.42 3.73
CA LEU A 147 -3.83 12.77 4.81
C LEU A 147 -5.15 13.29 4.27
N GLU A 148 -5.12 14.16 3.27
CA GLU A 148 -6.32 14.68 2.60
C GLU A 148 -7.12 13.54 1.94
N TRP A 149 -6.44 12.65 1.21
CA TRP A 149 -7.06 11.49 0.59
C TRP A 149 -7.64 10.53 1.63
N LEU A 150 -6.91 10.24 2.72
CA LEU A 150 -7.37 9.37 3.80
C LEU A 150 -8.64 9.95 4.47
N GLY A 151 -8.65 11.25 4.75
CA GLY A 151 -9.81 11.95 5.30
C GLY A 151 -11.04 11.88 4.39
N ALA A 152 -10.85 12.17 3.09
CA ALA A 152 -11.92 12.06 2.10
C ALA A 152 -12.43 10.61 1.97
N ARG A 153 -11.53 9.62 2.03
CA ARG A 153 -11.85 8.20 1.94
C ARG A 153 -12.66 7.71 3.13
N ALA A 154 -12.31 8.15 4.34
CA ALA A 154 -13.04 7.85 5.57
C ALA A 154 -14.44 8.47 5.56
N LEU A 155 -14.55 9.75 5.19
CA LEU A 155 -15.84 10.44 5.09
C LEU A 155 -16.74 9.79 4.02
N SER A 156 -16.19 9.44 2.86
CA SER A 156 -16.92 8.71 1.81
C SER A 156 -17.42 7.35 2.30
N LYS A 157 -16.65 6.63 3.14
CA LYS A 157 -17.11 5.37 3.72
C LYS A 157 -18.30 5.59 4.67
N SER A 158 -18.27 6.66 5.47
CA SER A 158 -19.38 7.05 6.34
C SER A 158 -20.66 7.34 5.53
N THR A 159 -20.57 8.18 4.49
CA THR A 159 -21.74 8.53 3.67
C THR A 159 -22.34 7.34 2.92
N VAL A 160 -21.51 6.36 2.53
CA VAL A 160 -22.02 5.10 1.96
C VAL A 160 -22.84 4.31 2.97
N LEU A 161 -22.40 4.24 4.24
CA LEU A 161 -23.13 3.53 5.29
C LEU A 161 -24.48 4.21 5.55
N ASP A 162 -24.50 5.55 5.61
CA ASP A 162 -25.74 6.32 5.80
C ASP A 162 -26.71 6.14 4.64
N LEU A 163 -26.22 6.19 3.40
CA LEU A 163 -27.03 5.98 2.20
C LEU A 163 -27.61 4.56 2.17
N ASN A 164 -26.77 3.55 2.42
CA ASN A 164 -27.24 2.16 2.48
C ASN A 164 -28.29 1.98 3.59
N GLY A 165 -28.12 2.64 4.74
CA GLY A 165 -29.11 2.68 5.81
C GLY A 165 -30.43 3.30 5.36
N ALA A 166 -30.40 4.41 4.62
CA ALA A 166 -31.59 5.06 4.07
C ALA A 166 -32.29 4.19 3.01
N ILE A 167 -31.54 3.55 2.11
CA ILE A 167 -32.07 2.63 1.10
C ILE A 167 -32.74 1.41 1.77
N SER A 168 -32.10 0.87 2.81
CA SER A 168 -32.65 -0.23 3.60
C SER A 168 -33.97 0.16 4.28
N ALA A 169 -34.00 1.33 4.94
CA ALA A 169 -35.19 1.86 5.59
C ALA A 169 -36.34 2.16 4.61
N ALA A 170 -36.02 2.49 3.36
CA ALA A 170 -36.98 2.68 2.27
C ALA A 170 -37.60 1.35 1.77
N GLY A 171 -37.09 0.20 2.20
CA GLY A 171 -37.60 -1.12 1.81
C GLY A 171 -37.18 -1.56 0.40
N CYS A 172 -36.02 -1.09 -0.08
CA CYS A 172 -35.52 -1.42 -1.40
C CYS A 172 -34.96 -2.85 -1.51
N GLY A 173 -35.07 -3.44 -2.70
CA GLY A 173 -34.49 -4.73 -3.04
C GLY A 173 -32.96 -4.70 -3.20
N GLN A 174 -32.32 -5.86 -3.14
CA GLN A 174 -30.86 -6.01 -3.24
C GLN A 174 -30.27 -5.43 -4.54
N ARG A 175 -31.00 -5.54 -5.67
CA ARG A 175 -30.55 -5.00 -6.96
C ARG A 175 -30.44 -3.47 -6.98
N THR A 176 -31.19 -2.79 -6.13
CA THR A 176 -31.18 -1.31 -6.04
C THR A 176 -29.85 -0.79 -5.56
N TYR A 177 -29.20 -1.45 -4.60
CA TYR A 177 -27.87 -1.05 -4.13
C TYR A 177 -26.85 -0.99 -5.27
N ALA A 178 -26.80 -2.02 -6.11
CA ALA A 178 -25.90 -2.06 -7.26
C ALA A 178 -26.20 -0.92 -8.24
N LYS A 179 -27.47 -0.69 -8.59
CA LYS A 179 -27.89 0.40 -9.48
C LYS A 179 -27.52 1.77 -8.93
N VAL A 180 -27.71 2.00 -7.62
CA VAL A 180 -27.37 3.27 -6.97
C VAL A 180 -25.87 3.51 -6.99
N HIS A 181 -25.07 2.52 -6.58
CA HIS A 181 -23.61 2.69 -6.55
C HIS A 181 -23.01 2.88 -7.94
N ASP A 182 -23.50 2.16 -8.95
CA ASP A 182 -23.01 2.32 -10.31
C ASP A 182 -23.43 3.65 -10.93
N SER A 183 -24.70 4.07 -10.74
CA SER A 183 -25.16 5.41 -11.13
C SER A 183 -24.31 6.51 -10.48
N ASN A 184 -24.00 6.35 -9.19
CA ASN A 184 -23.15 7.30 -8.48
C ASN A 184 -21.72 7.37 -9.06
N ASN A 185 -21.12 6.22 -9.38
CA ASN A 185 -19.80 6.18 -10.04
C ASN A 185 -19.83 6.89 -11.39
N VAL A 186 -20.83 6.62 -12.23
CA VAL A 186 -20.96 7.24 -13.55
C VAL A 186 -21.17 8.75 -13.42
N ASN A 187 -22.00 9.21 -12.50
CA ASN A 187 -22.25 10.65 -12.30
C ASN A 187 -21.00 11.40 -11.82
N VAL A 188 -20.18 10.78 -10.97
CA VAL A 188 -18.96 11.41 -10.42
C VAL A 188 -17.77 11.28 -11.36
N THR A 189 -17.58 10.14 -12.01
CA THR A 189 -16.33 9.84 -12.73
C THR A 189 -16.51 9.80 -14.25
N GLY A 190 -17.74 9.61 -14.73
CA GLY A 190 -18.03 9.24 -16.10
C GLY A 190 -17.81 7.75 -16.40
N LEU A 191 -17.49 6.93 -15.40
CA LEU A 191 -17.13 5.52 -15.57
C LEU A 191 -17.97 4.63 -14.65
N THR A 192 -18.24 3.41 -15.11
CA THR A 192 -18.81 2.35 -14.28
C THR A 192 -17.79 1.83 -13.28
N ALA A 193 -18.24 1.07 -12.28
CA ALA A 193 -17.33 0.47 -11.29
C ALA A 193 -16.22 -0.39 -11.93
N GLY A 194 -16.56 -1.17 -12.96
CA GLY A 194 -15.62 -2.05 -13.65
C GLY A 194 -14.60 -1.30 -14.50
N GLU A 195 -15.01 -0.23 -15.18
CA GLU A 195 -14.10 0.63 -15.94
C GLU A 195 -13.10 1.34 -15.01
N ILE A 196 -13.54 1.84 -13.86
CA ILE A 196 -12.63 2.45 -12.86
C ILE A 196 -11.58 1.44 -12.40
N GLN A 197 -12.01 0.21 -12.08
CA GLN A 197 -11.09 -0.86 -11.63
C GLN A 197 -10.07 -1.20 -12.72
N ALA A 198 -10.51 -1.34 -13.97
CA ALA A 198 -9.65 -1.66 -15.10
C ALA A 198 -8.68 -0.53 -15.45
N GLU A 199 -9.18 0.70 -15.56
CA GLU A 199 -8.38 1.87 -15.96
C GLU A 199 -7.37 2.28 -14.88
N ARG A 200 -7.75 2.16 -13.60
CA ARG A 200 -6.94 2.66 -12.48
C ARG A 200 -6.18 1.55 -11.73
N GLY A 201 -6.32 0.29 -12.13
CA GLY A 201 -5.60 -0.83 -11.54
C GLY A 201 -5.95 -1.10 -10.06
N VAL A 202 -7.17 -0.77 -9.63
CA VAL A 202 -7.62 -0.93 -8.24
C VAL A 202 -8.66 -2.03 -8.12
N LYS A 203 -8.63 -2.78 -7.01
CA LYS A 203 -9.66 -3.80 -6.72
C LYS A 203 -10.95 -3.16 -6.21
N GLN A 204 -10.83 -2.16 -5.33
CA GLN A 204 -11.98 -1.42 -4.81
C GLN A 204 -12.10 -0.10 -5.57
N THR A 205 -13.26 0.16 -6.18
CA THR A 205 -13.51 1.36 -6.99
C THR A 205 -13.13 2.66 -6.28
N ARG A 206 -13.41 2.73 -4.97
CA ARG A 206 -13.13 3.90 -4.13
C ARG A 206 -11.66 4.21 -3.95
N ASP A 207 -10.80 3.21 -4.04
CA ASP A 207 -9.36 3.38 -3.83
C ASP A 207 -8.70 4.02 -5.06
N GLY A 208 -9.38 3.98 -6.21
CA GLY A 208 -8.92 4.65 -7.42
C GLY A 208 -9.39 6.10 -7.54
N LEU A 209 -10.28 6.59 -6.66
CA LEU A 209 -10.82 7.94 -6.74
C LEU A 209 -9.84 8.97 -6.18
N ASP A 210 -9.73 10.11 -6.85
CA ASP A 210 -9.01 11.28 -6.32
C ASP A 210 -9.84 12.03 -5.26
N VAL A 211 -9.23 13.03 -4.62
CA VAL A 211 -9.88 13.82 -3.55
C VAL A 211 -11.12 14.55 -4.06
N VAL A 212 -11.10 15.07 -5.29
CA VAL A 212 -12.22 15.81 -5.87
C VAL A 212 -13.39 14.87 -6.16
N GLU A 213 -13.12 13.70 -6.73
CA GLU A 213 -14.10 12.66 -7.00
C GLU A 213 -14.68 12.09 -5.69
N LEU A 214 -13.87 11.91 -4.65
CA LEU A 214 -14.35 11.53 -3.31
C LEU A 214 -15.26 12.63 -2.74
N GLY A 215 -14.86 13.90 -2.84
CA GLY A 215 -15.67 15.04 -2.40
C GLY A 215 -17.02 15.13 -3.11
N LEU A 216 -17.04 14.96 -4.44
CA LEU A 216 -18.26 14.89 -5.23
C LEU A 216 -19.15 13.71 -4.81
N MET A 217 -18.54 12.56 -4.49
CA MET A 217 -19.31 11.43 -3.99
C MET A 217 -19.95 11.71 -2.63
N ILE A 218 -19.18 12.28 -1.69
CA ILE A 218 -19.67 12.64 -0.35
C ILE A 218 -20.89 13.55 -0.48
N ALA A 219 -20.79 14.58 -1.32
CA ALA A 219 -21.90 15.50 -1.59
C ALA A 219 -23.12 14.80 -2.22
N LEU A 220 -22.89 13.94 -3.22
CA LEU A 220 -23.95 13.19 -3.89
C LEU A 220 -24.71 12.29 -2.92
N GLN A 221 -23.98 11.46 -2.16
CA GLN A 221 -24.56 10.48 -1.24
C GLN A 221 -25.22 11.15 -0.04
N GLY A 222 -24.65 12.24 0.48
CA GLY A 222 -25.26 13.04 1.53
C GLY A 222 -26.60 13.63 1.08
N THR A 223 -26.64 14.18 -0.15
CA THR A 223 -27.87 14.74 -0.74
C THR A 223 -28.93 13.65 -0.95
N GLN A 224 -28.55 12.50 -1.50
CA GLN A 224 -29.45 11.36 -1.70
C GLN A 224 -30.02 10.84 -0.38
N THR A 225 -29.16 10.62 0.61
CA THR A 225 -29.56 10.18 1.95
C THR A 225 -30.61 11.11 2.54
N ARG A 226 -30.35 12.42 2.47
CA ARG A 226 -31.27 13.44 2.99
C ARG A 226 -32.59 13.45 2.21
N GLN A 227 -32.55 13.45 0.88
CA GLN A 227 -33.76 13.45 0.06
C GLN A 227 -34.63 12.20 0.29
N ILE A 228 -34.03 11.01 0.40
CA ILE A 228 -34.75 9.77 0.69
C ILE A 228 -35.49 9.88 2.03
N LYS A 229 -34.81 10.41 3.07
CA LYS A 229 -35.39 10.58 4.41
C LYS A 229 -36.49 11.65 4.42
N ASP A 230 -36.21 12.82 3.86
CA ASP A 230 -37.11 13.99 3.89
C ASP A 230 -38.38 13.76 3.06
N SER A 231 -38.29 13.04 1.93
CA SER A 231 -39.45 12.73 1.09
C SER A 231 -40.23 11.50 1.55
N GLY A 232 -39.73 10.75 2.54
CA GLY A 232 -40.30 9.47 2.95
C GLY A 232 -40.33 8.43 1.83
N ALA A 233 -39.33 8.42 0.95
CA ALA A 233 -39.30 7.54 -0.23
C ALA A 233 -39.40 6.06 0.15
N ARG A 234 -40.18 5.29 -0.62
CA ARG A 234 -40.42 3.85 -0.45
C ARG A 234 -40.22 3.09 -1.75
N GLY A 235 -39.55 1.95 -1.62
CA GLY A 235 -39.31 1.02 -2.73
C GLY A 235 -38.33 1.54 -3.77
N ASP A 236 -37.99 0.65 -4.71
CA ASP A 236 -36.91 0.85 -5.67
C ASP A 236 -37.11 2.06 -6.58
N GLY A 237 -38.33 2.24 -7.12
CA GLY A 237 -38.61 3.30 -8.09
C GLY A 237 -38.42 4.71 -7.55
N GLN A 238 -38.89 4.99 -6.33
CA GLN A 238 -38.77 6.33 -5.73
C GLN A 238 -37.32 6.65 -5.37
N VAL A 239 -36.59 5.68 -4.81
CA VAL A 239 -35.18 5.84 -4.47
C VAL A 239 -34.33 6.05 -5.72
N LEU A 240 -34.56 5.28 -6.78
CA LEU A 240 -33.84 5.45 -8.05
C LEU A 240 -34.13 6.81 -8.69
N SER A 241 -35.37 7.29 -8.63
CA SER A 241 -35.72 8.64 -9.12
C SER A 241 -34.93 9.74 -8.41
N ILE A 242 -34.81 9.66 -7.08
CA ILE A 242 -33.99 10.57 -6.27
C ILE A 242 -32.51 10.48 -6.68
N VAL A 243 -32.00 9.27 -6.86
CA VAL A 243 -30.61 9.01 -7.24
C VAL A 243 -30.29 9.60 -8.60
N HIS A 244 -31.16 9.41 -9.60
CA HIS A 244 -30.99 9.99 -10.93
C HIS A 244 -31.03 11.53 -10.91
N THR A 245 -31.98 12.11 -10.16
CA THR A 245 -32.12 13.57 -10.07
C THR A 245 -30.90 14.22 -9.41
N SER A 246 -30.49 13.71 -8.25
CA SER A 246 -29.28 14.19 -7.56
C SER A 246 -28.01 13.92 -8.36
N GLY A 247 -27.94 12.78 -9.03
CA GLY A 247 -26.83 12.39 -9.91
C GLY A 247 -26.62 13.38 -11.04
N ALA A 248 -27.69 13.82 -11.71
CA ALA A 248 -27.60 14.81 -12.79
C ALA A 248 -27.01 16.15 -12.34
N HIS A 249 -27.36 16.62 -11.13
CA HIS A 249 -26.78 17.84 -10.57
C HIS A 249 -25.27 17.69 -10.32
N ILE A 250 -24.85 16.56 -9.77
CA ILE A 250 -23.43 16.29 -9.51
C ILE A 250 -22.64 16.07 -10.81
N ALA A 251 -23.24 15.43 -11.81
CA ALA A 251 -22.61 15.29 -13.13
C ALA A 251 -22.36 16.65 -13.79
N ASN A 252 -23.28 17.62 -13.63
CA ASN A 252 -23.07 18.99 -14.09
C ASN A 252 -21.95 19.69 -13.32
N LEU A 253 -21.94 19.57 -11.98
CA LEU A 253 -20.86 20.14 -11.15
C LEU A 253 -19.49 19.53 -11.51
N ARG A 254 -19.43 18.22 -11.73
CA ARG A 254 -18.22 17.52 -12.17
C ARG A 254 -17.69 18.06 -13.49
N ARG A 255 -18.55 18.33 -14.47
CA ARG A 255 -18.12 18.93 -15.76
C ARG A 255 -17.46 20.29 -15.55
N VAL A 256 -17.94 21.09 -14.59
CA VAL A 256 -17.35 22.39 -14.26
C VAL A 256 -16.00 22.22 -13.57
N LEU A 257 -15.88 21.29 -12.63
CA LEU A 257 -14.67 21.14 -11.81
C LEU A 257 -13.54 20.38 -12.49
N VAL A 258 -13.86 19.33 -13.26
CA VAL A 258 -12.88 18.37 -13.80
C VAL A 258 -12.90 18.34 -15.34
N GLY A 259 -13.77 19.12 -15.97
CA GLY A 259 -13.92 19.17 -17.42
C GLY A 259 -14.75 18.02 -18.01
N PRO A 260 -14.93 18.00 -19.34
CA PRO A 260 -15.58 16.91 -20.05
C PRO A 260 -14.68 15.66 -20.05
N ARG A 261 -15.21 14.53 -19.57
CA ARG A 261 -14.63 13.20 -19.77
C ARG A 261 -15.48 12.42 -20.78
N PRO A 262 -14.89 11.53 -21.58
CA PRO A 262 -15.66 10.63 -22.43
C PRO A 262 -16.67 9.86 -21.58
N TYR A 263 -17.91 9.76 -22.08
CA TYR A 263 -18.92 8.86 -21.49
C TYR A 263 -18.39 7.43 -21.57
N PRO A 264 -18.77 6.52 -20.65
CA PRO A 264 -18.27 5.16 -20.68
C PRO A 264 -18.65 4.51 -22.01
N ASN A 265 -17.73 3.73 -22.58
CA ASN A 265 -17.82 3.22 -23.96
C ASN A 265 -19.06 2.33 -24.19
N ASN A 266 -19.74 1.91 -23.10
CA ASN A 266 -20.89 1.02 -23.14
C ASN A 266 -22.25 1.71 -22.93
N GLY A 267 -22.30 3.04 -22.78
CA GLY A 267 -23.49 3.87 -23.07
C GLY A 267 -24.82 3.61 -22.34
N LEU A 268 -25.00 2.58 -21.51
CA LEU A 268 -26.30 2.21 -20.95
C LEU A 268 -26.18 1.78 -19.48
N LEU A 269 -26.68 2.63 -18.59
CA LEU A 269 -27.45 2.13 -17.46
C LEU A 269 -28.70 1.49 -18.08
N THR A 270 -28.68 0.19 -18.36
CA THR A 270 -29.90 -0.54 -18.74
C THR A 270 -30.83 -0.53 -17.53
N VAL A 271 -31.71 0.47 -17.48
CA VAL A 271 -32.90 0.44 -16.65
C VAL A 271 -33.89 -0.44 -17.40
N ASP A 272 -33.93 -1.73 -17.06
CA ASP A 272 -35.11 -2.53 -17.40
C ASP A 272 -36.28 -1.87 -16.66
N VAL A 273 -37.17 -1.25 -17.46
CA VAL A 273 -38.49 -0.73 -17.05
C VAL A 273 -39.46 -1.91 -17.00
#